data_AF-K1YD22-F1
#
_entry.id   AF-K1YD22-F1
#
_cell.length_a   1.000
_cell.length_b   1.000
_cell.length_c   1.000
_cell.angle_alpha   90.00
_cell.angle_beta   90.00
_cell.angle_gamma   90.00
#
_symmetry.space_group_name_H-M   'P 1'
#
loop_
_entity.id
_entity.type
_entity.pdbx_description
1 polymer ?
#
loop_
_entity_poly.entity_id
_entity_poly.type
_entity_poly.pdbx_seq_one_letter_code
_entity_poly.pdbx_strand_id
1 'polypeptide(L)' 'MSEKTKEKVSLVSLGCPKNLVDAEVMLGYLSQDEYEVTTDETQADIIVVNTCSFIKEAKQESIDTIL' A
#
# COMPACT_ATOMS: atom_id res chain seq x y z
N MET A 1 -14.68 -17.73 20.86
CA MET A 1 -14.38 -17.35 19.47
C MET A 1 -13.79 -15.95 19.55
N SER A 2 -12.48 -15.79 19.39
CA SER A 2 -11.88 -14.45 19.35
C SER A 2 -12.26 -13.82 18.01
N GLU A 3 -13.04 -12.76 18.03
CA GLU A 3 -13.15 -11.84 16.90
C GLU A 3 -11.75 -11.27 16.66
N LYS A 4 -11.04 -11.77 15.64
CA LYS A 4 -9.86 -11.09 15.13
C LYS A 4 -10.35 -9.89 14.34
N THR A 5 -10.07 -8.70 14.83
CA THR A 5 -10.27 -7.46 14.08
C THR A 5 -9.41 -7.53 12.81
N LYS A 6 -10.00 -7.24 11.65
CA LYS A 6 -9.25 -7.19 10.40
C LYS A 6 -8.22 -6.05 10.48
N GLU A 7 -6.95 -6.35 10.19
CA GLU A 7 -5.91 -5.32 10.11
C GLU A 7 -6.18 -4.44 8.89
N LYS A 8 -6.11 -3.12 9.07
CA LYS A 8 -6.35 -2.14 8.02
C LYS A 8 -5.08 -1.89 7.23
N VAL A 9 -5.18 -2.01 5.91
CA VAL A 9 -4.05 -1.83 4.99
C VAL A 9 -4.31 -0.64 4.08
N SER A 10 -3.35 0.28 4.01
CA SER A 10 -3.33 1.35 3.00
C SER A 10 -2.20 1.14 2.01
N LEU A 11 -2.43 1.54 0.76
CA LEU A 11 -1.44 1.43 -0.30
C LEU A 11 -1.15 2.81 -0.89
N VAL A 12 0.10 3.24 -0.78
CA VAL A 12 0.62 4.49 -1.31
C VAL A 12 1.46 4.16 -2.54
N SER A 13 1.07 4.66 -3.70
CA SER A 13 1.85 4.49 -4.94
C SER A 13 2.61 5.78 -5.28
N LEU A 14 3.92 5.68 -5.38
CA LEU A 14 4.84 6.79 -5.65
C LEU A 14 5.45 6.65 -7.06
N GLY A 15 5.70 7.77 -7.73
CA GLY A 15 6.26 7.80 -9.08
C GLY A 15 5.22 7.70 -10.21
N CYS A 16 5.39 6.72 -11.10
CA CYS A 16 4.68 6.65 -12.39
C CYS A 16 3.58 5.55 -12.37
N PRO A 17 2.44 5.71 -13.08
CA PRO A 17 1.33 4.74 -13.12
C PRO A 17 1.66 3.36 -13.72
N LYS A 18 2.93 3.10 -14.06
CA LYS A 18 3.36 1.81 -14.62
C LYS A 18 3.09 0.63 -13.69
N ASN A 19 3.08 0.87 -12.37
CA ASN A 19 2.83 -0.16 -11.35
C ASN A 19 1.36 -0.18 -10.87
N LEU A 20 0.44 0.52 -11.56
CA LEU A 20 -0.95 0.63 -11.13
C LEU A 20 -1.67 -0.72 -11.19
N VAL A 21 -1.44 -1.50 -12.25
CA VAL A 21 -2.04 -2.83 -12.40
C VAL A 21 -1.57 -3.76 -11.27
N ASP A 22 -0.29 -3.72 -10.90
CA ASP A 22 0.24 -4.51 -9.79
C ASP A 22 -0.41 -4.12 -8.46
N ALA A 23 -0.66 -2.82 -8.25
CA ALA A 23 -1.36 -2.32 -7.07
C ALA A 23 -2.82 -2.80 -7.02
N GLU A 24 -3.56 -2.75 -8.14
CA GLU A 24 -4.93 -3.24 -8.22
C GLU A 24 -5.02 -4.75 -7.92
N VAL A 25 -4.08 -5.53 -8.47
CA VAL A 25 -3.97 -6.97 -8.21
C VAL A 25 -3.70 -7.21 -6.72
N MET A 26 -2.77 -6.47 -6.11
CA MET A 26 -2.46 -6.58 -4.68
C MET A 26 -3.67 -6.24 -3.80
N LEU A 27 -4.38 -5.14 -4.09
CA LEU A 27 -5.61 -4.76 -3.39
C LEU A 27 -6.70 -5.81 -3.52
N GLY A 28 -6.80 -6.45 -4.69
CA GLY A 28 -7.71 -7.57 -4.93
C GLY A 28 -7.44 -8.77 -4.03
N TYR A 29 -6.16 -9.13 -3.83
CA TYR A 29 -5.77 -10.20 -2.90
C TYR A 29 -6.03 -9.81 -1.44
N LEU A 30 -5.58 -8.63 -1.02
CA LEU A 30 -5.76 -8.14 0.35
C LEU A 30 -7.24 -8.07 0.76
N SER A 31 -8.12 -7.71 -0.17
CA SER A 31 -9.57 -7.65 0.08
C SER A 31 -10.23 -9.03 0.22
N GLN A 32 -9.62 -10.09 -0.34
CA GLN A 32 -10.08 -11.47 -0.21
C GLN A 32 -9.60 -12.15 1.08
N ASP A 33 -8.52 -11.64 1.65
CA ASP A 33 -7.92 -12.12 2.90
C ASP A 33 -8.56 -11.48 4.16
N GLU A 34 -7.97 -11.73 5.33
CA GLU A 34 -8.41 -11.17 6.64
C GLU A 34 -8.10 -9.66 6.81
N TYR A 35 -7.82 -8.92 5.72
CA TYR A 35 -7.49 -7.49 5.76
C TYR A 35 -8.67 -6.60 5.35
N GLU A 36 -8.62 -5.33 5.79
CA GLU A 36 -9.54 -4.27 5.36
C GLU A 36 -8.74 -3.18 4.63
N VAL A 37 -9.06 -2.91 3.36
CA VAL A 37 -8.38 -1.85 2.60
C VAL A 37 -8.93 -0.49 3.01
N THR A 38 -8.05 0.44 3.38
CA THR A 38 -8.38 1.84 3.69
C THR A 38 -7.62 2.80 2.78
N THR A 39 -8.31 3.84 2.32
CA THR A 39 -7.68 4.98 1.61
C THR A 39 -7.16 6.05 2.56
N ASP A 40 -7.45 5.93 3.86
CA ASP A 40 -6.95 6.82 4.90
C ASP A 40 -5.76 6.15 5.60
N GLU A 41 -4.56 6.68 5.32
CA GLU A 41 -3.29 6.23 5.89
C GLU A 41 -3.25 6.36 7.42
N THR A 42 -3.99 7.32 8.01
CA THR A 42 -4.01 7.55 9.46
C THR A 42 -4.80 6.47 10.22
N GLN A 43 -5.63 5.73 9.50
CA GLN A 43 -6.45 4.64 10.03
C GLN A 43 -5.88 3.27 9.69
N ALA A 44 -4.72 3.21 9.00
CA ALA A 44 -4.10 1.98 8.58
C ALA A 44 -3.20 1.41 9.69
N ASP A 45 -3.32 0.10 9.93
CA ASP A 45 -2.36 -0.65 10.75
C ASP A 45 -1.08 -0.97 9.94
N ILE A 46 -1.22 -1.08 8.61
CA ILE A 46 -0.14 -1.41 7.68
C ILE A 46 -0.20 -0.45 6.49
N ILE A 47 0.94 0.14 6.13
CA ILE A 47 1.08 0.98 4.92
C ILE A 47 2.04 0.30 3.95
N VAL A 48 1.58 0.07 2.72
CA VAL A 48 2.37 -0.47 1.61
C VAL A 48 2.80 0.67 0.70
N VAL A 49 4.11 0.92 0.61
CA VAL A 49 4.68 1.91 -0.30
C VAL A 49 5.12 1.23 -1.61
N ASN A 50 4.36 1.44 -2.68
CA ASN A 50 4.67 0.95 -4.03
C ASN A 50 5.40 2.04 -4.82
N THR A 51 6.69 1.88 -5.07
CA THR A 51 7.51 2.87 -5.80
C THR A 51 8.16 2.28 -7.05
N CYS A 52 8.58 3.14 -7.96
CA CYS A 52 9.34 2.76 -9.14
C CYS A 52 10.85 2.74 -8.85
N SER A 53 11.49 1.58 -8.98
CA SER A 53 12.95 1.43 -8.79
C SER A 53 13.81 2.07 -9.89
N PHE A 54 13.21 2.41 -11.03
CA PHE A 54 13.91 2.97 -12.19
C PHE A 54 13.95 4.50 -12.19
N ILE A 55 13.02 5.16 -11.50
CA ILE A 55 12.92 6.62 -11.46
C ILE A 55 13.61 7.12 -10.20
N LYS A 56 14.64 7.95 -10.37
CA LYS A 56 15.45 8.43 -9.25
C LYS A 56 14.62 9.28 -8.28
N GLU A 57 13.73 10.14 -8.79
CA GLU A 57 12.83 10.95 -7.96
C GLU A 57 11.90 10.05 -7.13
N ALA A 58 11.25 9.05 -7.74
CA ALA A 58 10.36 8.12 -7.05
C ALA A 58 11.08 7.31 -5.96
N LYS A 59 12.35 6.97 -6.19
CA LYS A 59 13.18 6.31 -5.17
C LYS A 59 13.44 7.23 -3.98
N GLN A 60 13.78 8.50 -4.22
CA GLN A 60 13.99 9.45 -3.12
C GLN A 60 12.70 9.71 -2.35
N GLU A 61 11.60 9.94 -3.05
CA GLU A 61 10.26 10.13 -2.47
C GLU A 61 9.86 8.96 -1.57
N SER A 62 10.16 7.72 -1.97
CA SER A 62 9.89 6.54 -1.15
C SER A 62 10.74 6.47 0.11
N ILE A 63 11.98 6.95 0.08
CA ILE A 63 12.85 7.00 1.26
C ILE A 63 12.30 8.06 2.22
N ASP A 64 11.93 9.23 1.70
CA ASP A 64 11.39 10.34 2.49
C ASP A 64 10.01 10.01 3.09
N THR A 65 9.25 9.11 2.47
CA THR A 65 7.96 8.62 2.99
C THR A 65 8.13 7.64 4.15
N ILE A 66 9.27 6.94 4.23
CA ILE A 66 9.53 5.89 5.23
C ILE A 66 10.31 6.43 6.45
N LEU A 67 11.14 7.46 6.27
CA LEU A 67 12.04 8.02 7.30
C LEU A 67 11.45 9.23 8.04
#